data_AF-W2CBD1-F1
#
_entry.id   AF-W2CBD1-F1
#
_cell.length_a   1.000
_cell.length_b   1.000
_cell.length_c   1.000
_cell.angle_alpha   90.00
_cell.angle_beta   90.00
_cell.angle_gamma   90.00
#
_symmetry.space_group_name_H-M   'P 1'
#
loop_
_entity.id
_entity.type
_entity.pdbx_description
1 polymer ?
#
loop_
_entity_poly.entity_id
_entity_poly.type
_entity_poly.pdbx_seq_one_letter_code
_entity_poly.pdbx_strand_id
1 'polypeptide(L)'
;MIPFRAVHPGEVLWEEMKERRISKNALAEQLGMPRAMLSDLLKGKRDFTPDFAVKLQELLGIDAESWMNLQAGYWRNVKRIAEREAHQAATTAKTTAEPIIEYAV
;
A
#
# COMPACT_ATOMS: atom_id res chain seq x y z
N MET A 1 -6.83 -3.97 15.46
CA MET A 1 -5.75 -2.95 15.41
C MET A 1 -5.64 -2.33 14.01
N ILE A 2 -5.76 -1.00 13.85
CA ILE A 2 -5.62 -0.26 12.57
C ILE A 2 -4.16 0.22 12.44
N PRO A 3 -3.45 -0.01 11.32
CA PRO A 3 -2.07 0.42 11.17
C PRO A 3 -1.93 1.94 11.00
N PHE A 4 -0.73 2.46 11.24
CA PHE A 4 -0.42 3.88 11.01
C PHE A 4 -0.48 4.25 9.52
N ARG A 5 0.12 3.41 8.65
CA ARG A 5 0.06 3.51 7.18
C ARG A 5 -0.29 2.17 6.54
N ALA A 6 -0.89 2.20 5.35
CA ALA A 6 -1.00 1.03 4.49
C ALA A 6 0.29 0.85 3.68
N VAL A 7 0.78 -0.38 3.56
CA VAL A 7 1.99 -0.71 2.79
C VAL A 7 1.54 -1.36 1.49
N HIS A 8 1.92 -0.78 0.35
CA HIS A 8 1.57 -1.34 -0.95
C HIS A 8 2.50 -2.52 -1.31
N PRO A 9 2.02 -3.60 -1.98
CA PRO A 9 2.88 -4.73 -2.38
C PRO A 9 4.07 -4.31 -3.25
N GLY A 10 3.90 -3.25 -4.04
CA GLY A 10 4.96 -2.65 -4.83
C GLY A 10 6.15 -2.10 -4.02
N GLU A 11 5.92 -1.64 -2.79
CA GLU A 11 7.00 -1.24 -1.88
C GLU A 11 7.76 -2.48 -1.40
N VAL A 12 7.05 -3.57 -1.09
CA VAL A 12 7.64 -4.85 -0.67
C VAL A 12 8.48 -5.44 -1.81
N LEU A 13 7.92 -5.46 -3.03
CA LEU A 13 8.65 -5.88 -4.22
C LEU A 13 9.92 -5.05 -4.45
N TRP A 14 9.87 -3.75 -4.19
CA TRP A 14 11.04 -2.89 -4.34
C TRP A 14 12.18 -3.25 -3.40
N GLU A 15 11.88 -3.56 -2.14
CA GLU A 15 12.90 -4.02 -1.18
C GLU A 15 13.42 -5.41 -1.55
N GLU A 16 12.55 -6.33 -1.97
CA GLU A 16 12.95 -7.67 -2.42
C GLU A 16 13.91 -7.59 -3.63
N MET A 17 13.63 -6.69 -4.58
CA MET A 17 14.50 -6.44 -5.73
C MET A 17 15.88 -5.92 -5.31
N LYS A 18 15.94 -5.01 -4.33
CA LYS A 18 17.21 -4.48 -3.83
C LYS A 18 18.05 -5.56 -3.17
N GLU A 19 17.44 -6.38 -2.31
CA GLU A 19 18.12 -7.47 -1.60
C GLU A 19 18.73 -8.45 -2.60
N ARG A 20 17.97 -8.80 -3.65
CA ARG A 20 18.42 -9.69 -4.73
C ARG A 20 19.28 -9.01 -5.79
N ARG A 21 19.53 -7.70 -5.68
CA ARG A 21 20.27 -6.88 -6.65
C ARG A 21 19.69 -6.95 -8.07
N ILE A 22 18.37 -7.08 -8.18
CA ILE A 22 17.64 -7.10 -9.46
C ILE A 22 17.33 -5.67 -9.87
N SER A 23 17.69 -5.29 -11.10
CA SER A 23 17.36 -3.97 -11.64
C SER A 23 15.92 -3.90 -12.15
N LYS A 24 15.32 -2.69 -12.14
CA LYS A 24 13.98 -2.47 -12.72
C LYS A 24 13.90 -2.86 -14.21
N ASN A 25 15.00 -2.70 -14.95
CA ASN A 25 15.04 -3.08 -16.36
C ASN A 25 14.98 -4.58 -16.52
N ALA A 26 15.86 -5.29 -15.82
CA ALA A 26 15.93 -6.75 -15.88
C ALA A 26 14.58 -7.38 -15.49
N LEU A 27 13.95 -6.90 -14.41
CA LEU A 27 12.66 -7.43 -13.99
C LEU A 27 11.55 -7.13 -15.01
N ALA A 28 11.49 -5.91 -15.56
CA ALA A 28 10.48 -5.55 -16.56
C ALA A 28 10.60 -6.39 -17.84
N GLU A 29 11.84 -6.66 -18.27
CA GLU A 29 12.16 -7.50 -19.41
C GLU A 29 11.75 -8.96 -19.17
N GLN A 30 12.11 -9.54 -18.02
CA GLN A 30 11.72 -10.90 -17.63
C GLN A 30 10.20 -11.07 -17.53
N LEU A 31 9.50 -10.05 -17.05
CA LEU A 31 8.03 -10.06 -16.93
C LEU A 31 7.32 -9.80 -18.28
N GLY A 32 8.08 -9.40 -19.31
CA GLY A 32 7.56 -9.04 -20.63
C GLY A 32 6.63 -7.82 -20.58
N MET A 33 6.94 -6.82 -19.74
CA MET A 33 6.09 -5.63 -19.58
C MET A 33 6.86 -4.31 -19.72
N PRO A 34 6.17 -3.20 -20.06
CA PRO A 34 6.81 -1.89 -20.11
C PRO A 34 7.39 -1.48 -18.75
N ARG A 35 8.62 -0.93 -18.74
CA ARG A 35 9.27 -0.39 -17.53
C ARG A 35 8.41 0.65 -16.79
N ALA A 36 7.63 1.43 -17.54
CA ALA A 36 6.71 2.41 -16.97
C ALA A 36 5.63 1.73 -16.11
N MET A 37 5.07 0.60 -16.59
CA MET A 37 4.07 -0.18 -15.86
C MET A 37 4.65 -0.77 -14.57
N LEU A 38 5.86 -1.36 -14.63
CA LEU A 38 6.55 -1.82 -13.42
C LEU A 38 6.80 -0.65 -12.46
N SER A 39 7.20 0.52 -12.98
CA SER A 39 7.47 1.69 -12.13
C SER A 39 6.21 2.21 -11.44
N ASP A 40 5.05 2.12 -12.07
CA ASP A 40 3.77 2.48 -11.46
C ASP A 40 3.35 1.48 -10.37
N LEU A 41 3.54 0.18 -10.60
CA LEU A 41 3.32 -0.88 -9.60
C LEU A 41 4.20 -0.65 -8.36
N LEU A 42 5.50 -0.42 -8.55
CA LEU A 42 6.45 -0.15 -7.46
C LEU A 42 6.11 1.13 -6.67
N LYS A 43 5.47 2.12 -7.31
CA LYS A 43 5.03 3.36 -6.66
C LYS A 43 3.63 3.26 -6.02
N GLY A 44 2.99 2.10 -6.09
CA GLY A 44 1.63 1.91 -5.56
C GLY A 44 0.55 2.66 -6.33
N LYS A 45 0.81 3.00 -7.60
CA LYS A 45 -0.18 3.63 -8.49
C LYS A 45 -1.08 2.61 -9.20
N ARG A 46 -0.69 1.34 -9.15
CA ARG A 46 -1.41 0.21 -9.76
C ARG A 46 -1.39 -0.95 -8.79
N ASP A 47 -2.49 -1.68 -8.76
CA ASP A 47 -2.62 -2.89 -7.98
C ASP A 47 -1.96 -4.08 -8.69
N PHE A 48 -1.55 -5.07 -7.90
CA PHE A 48 -1.07 -6.35 -8.41
C PHE A 48 -2.25 -7.16 -8.94
N THR A 49 -2.05 -7.77 -10.11
CA THR A 49 -3.00 -8.71 -10.71
C THR A 49 -2.58 -10.16 -10.44
N PRO A 50 -3.50 -11.14 -10.49
CA PRO A 50 -3.14 -12.55 -10.36
C PRO A 50 -2.09 -12.99 -11.37
N ASP A 51 -2.23 -12.59 -12.65
CA ASP A 51 -1.25 -12.91 -13.70
C ASP A 51 0.14 -12.36 -13.39
N PHE A 52 0.21 -11.16 -12.81
CA PHE A 52 1.47 -10.56 -12.40
C PHE A 52 2.09 -11.31 -11.21
N ALA A 53 1.27 -11.71 -10.24
CA ALA A 53 1.71 -12.50 -9.09
C ALA A 53 2.25 -13.88 -9.48
N VAL A 54 1.62 -14.57 -10.44
CA VAL A 54 2.11 -15.84 -10.98
C VAL A 54 3.47 -15.68 -11.64
N LYS A 55 3.64 -14.65 -12.47
CA LYS A 55 4.95 -14.37 -13.09
C LYS A 55 6.02 -14.01 -12.04
N LEU A 56 5.68 -13.27 -10.99
CA LEU A 56 6.62 -12.99 -9.91
C LEU A 56 7.01 -14.25 -9.13
N GLN A 57 6.09 -15.19 -8.95
CA GLN A 57 6.40 -16.47 -8.32
C GLN A 57 7.46 -17.24 -9.12
N GLU A 58 7.32 -17.31 -10.44
CA GLU A 58 8.31 -17.97 -11.31
C GLU A 58 9.69 -17.30 -11.24
N LEU A 59 9.74 -15.97 -11.10
CA LEU A 59 11.01 -15.22 -11.09
C LEU A 59 11.67 -15.13 -9.71
N LEU A 60 10.89 -15.00 -8.63
CA LEU A 60 11.39 -14.72 -7.28
C LEU A 60 11.25 -15.92 -6.33
N GLY A 61 10.46 -16.93 -6.70
CA GLY A 61 10.17 -18.09 -5.86
C GLY A 61 9.24 -17.78 -4.68
N ILE A 62 8.55 -16.63 -4.71
CA ILE A 62 7.58 -16.22 -3.69
C ILE A 62 6.19 -16.48 -4.23
N ASP A 63 5.40 -17.28 -3.51
CA ASP A 63 4.07 -17.71 -3.96
C ASP A 63 3.18 -16.54 -4.39
N ALA A 64 2.46 -16.74 -5.50
CA ALA A 64 1.52 -15.77 -6.06
C ALA A 64 0.45 -15.38 -5.03
N GLU A 65 0.01 -16.33 -4.21
CA GLU A 65 -0.92 -16.08 -3.12
C GLU A 65 -0.35 -15.10 -2.08
N SER A 66 0.95 -15.17 -1.79
CA SER A 66 1.59 -14.21 -0.88
C SER A 66 1.48 -12.78 -1.40
N TRP A 67 1.71 -12.57 -2.70
CA TRP A 67 1.55 -11.26 -3.33
C TRP A 67 0.10 -10.77 -3.32
N MET A 68 -0.85 -11.65 -3.64
CA MET A 68 -2.27 -11.31 -3.62
C MET A 68 -2.77 -11.01 -2.19
N ASN A 69 -2.26 -11.72 -1.19
CA ASN A 69 -2.56 -11.47 0.22
C ASN A 69 -2.01 -10.10 0.68
N LEU A 70 -0.83 -9.70 0.21
CA LEU A 70 -0.31 -8.35 0.44
C LEU A 70 -1.23 -7.30 -0.17
N GLN A 71 -1.70 -7.50 -1.41
CA GLN A 71 -2.61 -6.57 -2.09
C GLN A 71 -3.95 -6.44 -1.36
N ALA A 72 -4.54 -7.58 -0.97
CA ALA A 72 -5.78 -7.59 -0.18
C ALA A 72 -5.59 -6.96 1.21
N GLY A 73 -4.44 -7.19 1.84
CA GLY A 73 -4.06 -6.54 3.10
C GLY A 73 -3.94 -5.03 2.96
N TYR A 74 -3.31 -4.56 1.89
CA TYR A 74 -3.20 -3.14 1.56
C TYR A 74 -4.57 -2.47 1.45
N TRP A 75 -5.48 -3.02 0.62
CA TRP A 75 -6.82 -2.45 0.45
C TRP A 75 -7.61 -2.39 1.76
N ARG A 76 -7.56 -3.46 2.57
CA ARG A 76 -8.20 -3.47 3.90
C ARG A 76 -7.64 -2.36 4.79
N ASN A 77 -6.34 -2.16 4.79
CA ASN A 77 -5.70 -1.15 5.62
C ASN A 77 -6.01 0.28 5.14
N VAL A 78 -6.03 0.52 3.82
CA VAL A 78 -6.45 1.81 3.24
C VAL A 78 -7.85 2.18 3.70
N LYS A 79 -8.80 1.25 3.61
CA LYS A 79 -10.19 1.48 4.06
C LYS A 79 -10.26 1.83 5.54
N ARG A 80 -9.59 1.05 6.39
CA ARG A 80 -9.60 1.24 7.85
C ARG A 80 -8.93 2.55 8.29
N ILE A 81 -7.90 2.99 7.57
CA ILE A 81 -7.25 4.28 7.83
C ILE A 81 -8.19 5.42 7.45
N ALA A 82 -8.84 5.35 6.28
CA ALA A 82 -9.81 6.36 5.86
C ALA A 82 -11.00 6.46 6.82
N GLU A 83 -11.51 5.34 7.31
CA GLU A 83 -12.56 5.29 8.35
C GLU A 83 -12.10 5.96 9.64
N ARG A 84 -10.89 5.63 10.13
CA ARG A 84 -10.30 6.27 11.32
C ARG A 84 -10.20 7.78 11.16
N GLU A 85 -9.71 8.25 10.02
CA GLU A 85 -9.54 9.68 9.73
C GLU A 85 -10.89 10.40 9.66
N ALA A 86 -11.91 9.78 9.06
CA ALA A 86 -13.27 10.32 9.04
C ALA A 86 -13.87 10.44 10.45
N HIS A 87 -13.69 9.43 11.31
CA HIS A 87 -14.15 9.48 12.69
C HIS A 87 -13.44 10.55 13.52
N GLN A 88 -12.13 10.74 13.31
CA GLN A 88 -11.36 11.78 13.98
C GLN A 88 -11.82 13.19 13.55
N ALA A 89 -12.01 13.43 12.25
CA ALA A 89 -12.50 14.71 11.73
C ALA A 89 -13.88 15.08 12.29
N ALA A 90 -14.79 14.10 12.40
CA ALA A 90 -16.12 14.31 12.97
C ALA A 90 -16.11 14.60 14.48
N THR A 91 -15.10 14.11 15.21
CA THR A 91 -14.95 14.36 16.65
C THR A 91 -14.36 15.74 16.91
N THR A 92 -13.32 16.13 16.17
CA THR A 92 -12.68 17.45 16.28
C THR A 92 -13.66 18.59 15.98
N ALA A 93 -14.56 18.41 14.99
CA ALA A 93 -15.56 19.41 14.63
C ALA A 93 -16.62 19.67 15.72
N LYS A 94 -16.89 18.71 16.62
CA LYS A 94 -17.85 18.88 17.73
C LYS A 94 -17.24 19.54 18.96
N THR A 95 -15.94 19.35 19.21
CA THR A 95 -15.24 19.93 20.37
C THR A 95 -14.97 21.43 20.23
N THR A 96 -14.82 21.96 19.01
CA THR A 96 -14.63 23.41 18.81
C THR A 96 -15.92 24.24 19.04
N ALA A 97 -17.08 23.59 19.19
CA ALA A 97 -18.38 24.26 19.30
C ALA A 97 -18.84 24.59 20.74
N GLU A 98 -18.14 24.14 21.78
CA GLU A 98 -18.42 24.58 23.15
C GLU A 98 -17.45 25.71 23.52
N PRO A 99 -17.92 26.97 23.66
CA PRO A 99 -17.05 28.03 24.16
C PRO A 99 -16.69 27.70 25.61
N ILE A 100 -15.41 27.86 25.94
CA ILE A 100 -14.95 27.93 27.32
C ILE A 100 -15.70 29.12 27.94
N ILE A 101 -16.72 28.87 28.76
CA ILE A 101 -17.31 29.91 29.59
C ILE A 101 -16.26 30.20 30.66
N GLU A 102 -15.48 31.24 30.41
CA GLU A 102 -14.59 31.83 31.41
C GLU A 102 -15.47 32.40 32.53
N TYR A 103 -15.65 31.61 33.59
CA TYR A 103 -16.21 32.10 34.84
C TYR A 103 -15.16 32.99 35.50
N ALA A 104 -15.21 34.29 35.22
CA ALA A 104 -14.53 35.29 36.03
C ALA A 104 -15.26 35.42 37.37
N VAL A 105 -14.56 35.12 38.46
CA VAL A 105 -14.92 35.46 39.86
C VAL A 105 -13.86 36.39 40.40
#